data_AF-A0A2A7A2N6-F1
#
_entry.id   AF-A0A2A7A2N6-F1
#
_cell.length_a   1.000
_cell.length_b   1.000
_cell.length_c   1.000
_cell.angle_alpha   90.00
_cell.angle_beta   90.00
_cell.angle_gamma   90.00
#
_symmetry.space_group_name_H-M   'P 1'
#
loop_
_entity.id
_entity.type
_entity.pdbx_description
1 polymer ?
#
loop_
_entity_poly.entity_id
_entity_poly.type
_entity_poly.pdbx_seq_one_letter_code
_entity_poly.pdbx_strand_id
1 'polypeptide(L)'
;MVLADRIRLANTRQLLRAFGGLNETYGCSEAEYSAGVNFSTRDFPALSTRTPRRRLRALTGLNGMYHLNGLLTVCGRDVVYTPDDAAAPAVTKLDAVTDGRKALVGIGTKILIFPDKLAFDTADGSVAALGALWTAAGKSVTFAPCDAAGKTYQVEAFGREEPAEPADGQLFLKVEDADHPWRYDSTLEMYSKNSGSWTAIPLEYCRITAAGLGKLFRQWDTVTVQGAAAEAAGQSPELNGDQIVYDVGEDWLRVRCTPQGEYFYGTLVQNAAAAQWQSMDGKQHRSVEAAQTVSMERRVPELDFVTECDNRVWGCNSKENVIYGCKLGDPTNWFSYRGIAADSYAVTVGSDGAFTGAASCMGYALFFKENTLHKLYGSKPSDFQLSSLRCRGVAKNAARSLCVLNETLYYLSPDGVMAWDGSLPTKVSGALDAAKLSNVQSAVGGALDGRYYLHISREDARLLVYDTEKGLWSEEDVCSCDMTSTGGQLYLWDGQALWAADPTREPDWQTTDGVETDIPFELVTGDVGLDGTEQRYLSRLTLRLDAECTSTVEVAVSYDGGAWETVASLAAQGSRRSYDLPFVPRRCGSLRLRLRGKGQITLRGLVRTIAPAKGKLWEEDASWQA
;
A
#
# COMPACT_ATOMS: atom_id res chain seq x y z
N MET A 1 -51.73 0.70 70.17
CA MET A 1 -52.45 1.24 69.00
C MET A 1 -51.41 1.69 67.98
N VAL A 2 -51.34 0.99 66.83
CA VAL A 2 -50.74 1.37 65.52
C VAL A 2 -49.27 1.84 65.55
N LEU A 3 -48.27 0.97 65.33
CA LEU A 3 -47.67 0.50 64.06
C LEU A 3 -46.58 1.41 63.47
N ALA A 4 -45.33 1.07 63.83
CA ALA A 4 -44.17 0.89 62.96
C ALA A 4 -43.73 2.04 62.03
N ASP A 5 -42.71 2.78 62.49
CA ASP A 5 -41.67 3.32 61.62
C ASP A 5 -40.89 2.16 60.97
N ARG A 6 -41.35 1.71 59.80
CA ARG A 6 -40.52 0.88 58.91
C ARG A 6 -39.54 1.81 58.20
N ILE A 7 -38.33 1.93 58.73
CA ILE A 7 -37.17 2.39 57.95
C ILE A 7 -37.08 1.46 56.72
N ARG A 8 -37.44 1.98 55.54
CA ARG A 8 -37.34 1.25 54.27
C ARG A 8 -35.86 1.06 53.93
N LEU A 9 -35.37 -0.18 54.00
CA LEU A 9 -34.16 -0.61 53.28
C LEU A 9 -34.44 -0.41 51.79
N ALA A 10 -33.93 0.68 51.21
CA ALA A 10 -34.09 0.96 49.79
C ALA A 10 -32.98 0.24 49.01
N ASN A 11 -33.35 -0.76 48.20
CA ASN A 11 -32.44 -1.32 47.21
C ASN A 11 -32.15 -0.27 46.14
N THR A 12 -30.87 -0.11 45.80
CA THR A 12 -30.45 0.78 44.70
C THR A 12 -30.34 -0.03 43.43
N ARG A 13 -30.92 0.44 42.33
CA ARG A 13 -30.73 -0.16 41.01
C ARG A 13 -29.77 0.71 40.21
N GLN A 14 -28.71 0.10 39.70
CA GLN A 14 -27.77 0.71 38.77
C GLN A 14 -27.87 0.00 37.44
N LEU A 15 -27.75 0.75 36.35
CA LEU A 15 -27.91 0.23 35.00
C LEU A 15 -26.71 0.62 34.16
N LEU A 16 -25.95 -0.38 33.72
CA LEU A 16 -24.93 -0.21 32.70
C LEU A 16 -25.59 -0.33 31.32
N ARG A 17 -25.45 0.71 30.49
CA ARG A 17 -25.96 0.74 29.10
C ARG A 17 -24.87 0.98 28.06
N ALA A 18 -23.70 1.44 28.49
CA ALA A 18 -22.57 1.70 27.62
C ALA A 18 -21.51 0.66 27.92
N PHE A 19 -21.35 -0.27 26.99
CA PHE A 19 -20.29 -1.25 27.04
C PHE A 19 -19.06 -0.71 26.31
N GLY A 20 -17.89 -0.91 26.92
CA GLY A 20 -16.61 -0.73 26.27
C GLY A 20 -16.24 -1.91 25.38
N GLY A 21 -15.01 -1.87 24.87
CA GLY A 21 -14.45 -2.89 24.00
C GLY A 21 -13.60 -3.91 24.75
N LEU A 22 -12.78 -4.62 23.98
CA LEU A 22 -11.71 -5.49 24.45
C LEU A 22 -10.68 -4.65 25.20
N ASN A 23 -10.40 -5.04 26.44
CA ASN A 23 -9.37 -4.45 27.28
C ASN A 23 -8.56 -5.58 27.96
N GLU A 24 -7.42 -5.92 27.38
CA GLU A 24 -6.51 -6.97 27.87
C GLU A 24 -5.62 -6.49 29.03
N THR A 25 -5.74 -5.23 29.45
CA THR A 25 -4.95 -4.67 30.55
C THR A 25 -5.55 -5.00 31.91
N TYR A 26 -4.76 -4.83 32.97
CA TYR A 26 -5.25 -4.93 34.36
C TYR A 26 -6.38 -3.93 34.67
N GLY A 27 -6.50 -2.85 33.90
CA GLY A 27 -7.53 -1.82 34.09
C GLY A 27 -8.92 -2.17 33.53
N CYS A 28 -9.14 -3.38 33.03
CA CYS A 28 -10.43 -3.79 32.46
C CYS A 28 -11.57 -3.64 33.47
N SER A 29 -12.53 -2.77 33.15
CA SER A 29 -13.70 -2.48 33.97
C SER A 29 -14.84 -3.47 33.76
N GLU A 30 -15.87 -3.40 34.60
CA GLU A 30 -17.12 -4.18 34.46
C GLU A 30 -17.89 -3.90 33.15
N ALA A 31 -17.61 -2.77 32.50
CA ALA A 31 -18.23 -2.38 31.24
C ALA A 31 -17.47 -2.88 30.01
N GLU A 32 -16.24 -3.37 30.19
CA GLU A 32 -15.35 -3.89 29.17
C GLU A 32 -15.23 -5.41 29.29
N TYR A 33 -14.59 -6.03 28.30
CA TYR A 33 -14.28 -7.45 28.35
C TYR A 33 -12.77 -7.70 28.22
N SER A 34 -12.27 -8.56 29.11
CA SER A 34 -10.84 -8.92 29.21
C SER A 34 -10.41 -9.95 28.16
N ALA A 35 -11.38 -10.71 27.65
CA ALA A 35 -11.23 -11.61 26.53
C ALA A 35 -12.58 -11.74 25.83
N GLY A 36 -12.58 -11.87 24.51
CA GLY A 36 -13.81 -12.14 23.76
C GLY A 36 -13.57 -12.21 22.28
N VAL A 37 -14.47 -12.89 21.57
CA VAL A 37 -14.44 -13.06 20.12
C VAL A 37 -15.85 -12.89 19.55
N ASN A 38 -15.92 -12.32 18.35
CA ASN A 38 -17.13 -12.12 17.55
C ASN A 38 -18.19 -11.18 18.16
N PHE A 39 -17.81 -10.35 19.13
CA PHE A 39 -18.56 -9.16 19.51
C PHE A 39 -18.01 -7.92 18.81
N SER A 40 -18.88 -6.98 18.52
CA SER A 40 -18.61 -5.76 17.76
C SER A 40 -19.33 -4.56 18.38
N THR A 41 -18.84 -3.37 18.05
CA THR A 41 -19.38 -2.08 18.47
C THR A 41 -20.43 -1.52 17.48
N ARG A 42 -20.93 -2.35 16.55
CA ARG A 42 -21.86 -1.92 15.50
C ARG A 42 -23.10 -1.22 16.04
N ASP A 43 -23.66 -1.73 17.14
CA ASP A 43 -24.87 -1.20 17.77
C ASP A 43 -24.57 -0.41 19.06
N PHE A 44 -23.38 0.20 19.14
CA PHE A 44 -22.96 1.02 20.28
C PHE A 44 -24.06 2.05 20.65
N PRO A 45 -24.44 2.18 21.94
CA PRO A 45 -23.71 1.76 23.15
C PRO A 45 -23.90 0.29 23.59
N ALA A 46 -24.68 -0.50 22.85
CA ALA A 46 -24.82 -1.94 23.06
C ALA A 46 -23.68 -2.74 22.38
N LEU A 47 -23.42 -3.96 22.87
CA LEU A 47 -22.51 -4.90 22.18
C LEU A 47 -23.34 -5.87 21.35
N SER A 48 -23.04 -5.98 20.06
CA SER A 48 -23.68 -6.96 19.18
C SER A 48 -22.66 -7.93 18.63
N THR A 49 -23.08 -9.14 18.30
CA THR A 49 -22.26 -10.04 17.51
C THR A 49 -21.93 -9.43 16.14
N ARG A 50 -20.77 -9.79 15.56
CA ARG A 50 -20.34 -9.29 14.25
C ARG A 50 -21.34 -9.66 13.14
N THR A 51 -21.30 -8.93 12.02
CA THR A 51 -22.07 -9.32 10.83
C THR A 51 -21.62 -10.70 10.32
N PRO A 52 -22.53 -11.51 9.75
CA PRO A 52 -22.14 -12.74 9.08
C PRO A 52 -21.30 -12.42 7.85
N ARG A 53 -20.29 -13.22 7.58
CA ARG A 53 -19.49 -13.14 6.36
C ARG A 53 -20.05 -14.08 5.31
N ARG A 54 -19.71 -13.87 4.04
CA ARG A 54 -20.10 -14.75 2.93
C ARG A 54 -18.88 -15.32 2.23
N ARG A 55 -18.83 -16.65 2.09
CA ARG A 55 -17.84 -17.33 1.27
C ARG A 55 -18.20 -17.14 -0.21
N LEU A 56 -17.31 -16.51 -0.98
CA LEU A 56 -17.55 -16.20 -2.38
C LEU A 56 -17.07 -17.32 -3.29
N ARG A 57 -15.79 -17.67 -3.21
CA ARG A 57 -15.17 -18.68 -4.07
C ARG A 57 -13.92 -19.28 -3.43
N ALA A 58 -13.56 -20.49 -3.86
CA ALA A 58 -12.24 -21.05 -3.55
C ALA A 58 -11.14 -20.24 -4.26
N LEU A 59 -10.03 -20.01 -3.57
CA LEU A 59 -8.88 -19.27 -4.07
C LEU A 59 -7.64 -19.81 -3.36
N THR A 60 -6.62 -20.25 -4.09
CA THR A 60 -5.40 -20.85 -3.51
C THR A 60 -4.16 -20.18 -4.09
N GLY A 61 -3.08 -20.14 -3.30
CA GLY A 61 -1.82 -19.53 -3.74
C GLY A 61 -1.90 -18.01 -3.96
N LEU A 62 -2.73 -17.30 -3.21
CA LEU A 62 -2.88 -15.84 -3.34
C LEU A 62 -1.58 -15.13 -2.94
N ASN A 63 -0.97 -14.45 -3.91
CA ASN A 63 0.28 -13.71 -3.77
C ASN A 63 0.05 -12.19 -3.63
N GLY A 64 -1.11 -11.70 -4.05
CA GLY A 64 -1.50 -10.30 -3.91
C GLY A 64 -2.95 -10.06 -4.32
N MET A 65 -3.56 -9.04 -3.72
CA MET A 65 -4.93 -8.62 -4.00
C MET A 65 -4.98 -7.09 -3.96
N TYR A 66 -5.67 -6.47 -4.90
CA TYR A 66 -5.79 -5.02 -5.02
C TYR A 66 -7.13 -4.65 -5.67
N HIS A 67 -7.70 -3.53 -5.29
CA HIS A 67 -8.94 -3.03 -5.89
C HIS A 67 -8.69 -1.73 -6.65
N LEU A 68 -9.09 -1.70 -7.93
CA LEU A 68 -9.12 -0.51 -8.78
C LEU A 68 -10.20 -0.71 -9.86
N ASN A 69 -11.39 -0.14 -9.65
CA ASN A 69 -12.58 -0.35 -10.50
C ASN A 69 -13.01 -1.82 -10.67
N GLY A 70 -12.52 -2.67 -9.78
CA GLY A 70 -12.59 -4.12 -9.86
C GLY A 70 -11.53 -4.77 -8.98
N LEU A 71 -11.76 -6.03 -8.63
CA LEU A 71 -10.86 -6.83 -7.80
C LEU A 71 -9.82 -7.54 -8.67
N LEU A 72 -8.55 -7.17 -8.54
CA LEU A 72 -7.41 -7.92 -9.08
C LEU A 72 -6.86 -8.88 -8.02
N THR A 73 -6.69 -10.14 -8.39
CA THR A 73 -6.03 -11.18 -7.58
C THR A 73 -4.90 -11.81 -8.38
N VAL A 74 -3.75 -12.01 -7.74
CA VAL A 74 -2.61 -12.75 -8.28
C VAL A 74 -2.51 -14.08 -7.56
N CYS A 75 -2.74 -15.19 -8.25
CA CYS A 75 -2.70 -16.54 -7.68
C CYS A 75 -1.62 -17.37 -8.37
N GLY A 76 -0.57 -17.74 -7.63
CA GLY A 76 0.63 -18.32 -8.22
C GLY A 76 1.23 -17.38 -9.26
N ARG A 77 1.16 -17.79 -10.53
CA ARG A 77 1.65 -17.04 -11.71
C ARG A 77 0.55 -16.35 -12.51
N ASP A 78 -0.71 -16.54 -12.13
CA ASP A 78 -1.87 -16.06 -12.88
C ASP A 78 -2.40 -14.74 -12.31
N VAL A 79 -2.83 -13.85 -13.19
CA VAL A 79 -3.50 -12.59 -12.84
C VAL A 79 -4.96 -12.70 -13.26
N VAL A 80 -5.88 -12.53 -12.30
CA VAL A 80 -7.32 -12.53 -12.51
C VAL A 80 -7.88 -11.18 -12.08
N TYR A 81 -8.61 -10.52 -12.97
CA TYR A 81 -9.30 -9.27 -12.70
C TYR A 81 -10.82 -9.47 -12.84
N THR A 82 -11.56 -9.16 -11.78
CA THR A 82 -13.03 -9.18 -11.76
C THR A 82 -13.51 -7.73 -11.69
N PRO A 83 -14.04 -7.14 -12.77
CA PRO A 83 -14.59 -5.78 -12.75
C PRO A 83 -15.70 -5.63 -11.70
N ASP A 84 -15.89 -4.41 -11.17
CA ASP A 84 -17.04 -4.12 -10.30
C ASP A 84 -18.37 -4.11 -11.07
N ASP A 85 -18.32 -3.81 -12.38
CA ASP A 85 -19.48 -3.94 -13.27
C ASP A 85 -19.80 -5.43 -13.48
N ALA A 86 -20.90 -5.88 -12.88
CA ALA A 86 -21.37 -7.26 -12.97
C ALA A 86 -21.71 -7.73 -14.41
N ALA A 87 -21.91 -6.81 -15.35
CA ALA A 87 -22.10 -7.14 -16.76
C ALA A 87 -20.77 -7.39 -17.50
N ALA A 88 -19.65 -6.89 -16.97
CA ALA A 88 -18.33 -7.05 -17.56
C ALA A 88 -17.71 -8.41 -17.14
N PRO A 89 -17.23 -9.22 -18.09
CA PRO A 89 -16.64 -10.52 -17.76
C PRO A 89 -15.30 -10.37 -17.05
N ALA A 90 -14.98 -11.31 -16.17
CA ALA A 90 -13.66 -11.40 -15.56
C ALA A 90 -12.58 -11.68 -16.62
N VAL A 91 -11.42 -11.05 -16.47
CA VAL A 91 -10.25 -11.23 -17.34
C VAL A 91 -9.21 -12.08 -16.62
N THR A 92 -8.71 -13.12 -17.27
CA THR A 92 -7.63 -13.97 -16.75
C THR A 92 -6.42 -13.91 -17.69
N LYS A 93 -5.24 -13.68 -17.12
CA LYS A 93 -3.94 -13.76 -17.80
C LYS A 93 -3.13 -14.85 -17.12
N LEU A 94 -3.04 -15.98 -17.81
CA LEU A 94 -2.29 -17.14 -17.34
C LEU A 94 -0.79 -16.88 -17.47
N ASP A 95 -0.02 -17.35 -16.49
CA ASP A 95 1.44 -17.29 -16.45
C ASP A 95 2.03 -15.88 -16.65
N ALA A 96 1.28 -14.85 -16.26
CA ALA A 96 1.63 -13.45 -16.52
C ALA A 96 2.72 -12.91 -15.59
N VAL A 97 2.90 -13.53 -14.41
CA VAL A 97 3.88 -13.10 -13.41
C VAL A 97 4.69 -14.30 -12.89
N THR A 98 5.79 -13.99 -12.21
CA THR A 98 6.52 -14.95 -11.40
C THR A 98 5.71 -15.36 -10.17
N ASP A 99 5.92 -16.56 -9.65
CA ASP A 99 5.30 -16.98 -8.39
C ASP A 99 6.00 -16.30 -7.21
N GLY A 100 5.21 -15.89 -6.21
CA GLY A 100 5.68 -15.20 -5.02
C GLY A 100 4.97 -13.87 -4.77
N ARG A 101 5.17 -13.33 -3.57
CA ARG A 101 4.48 -12.15 -3.06
C ARG A 101 4.55 -10.96 -4.02
N LYS A 102 3.42 -10.28 -4.22
CA LYS A 102 3.33 -9.06 -5.02
C LYS A 102 3.07 -7.82 -4.18
N ALA A 103 3.72 -6.72 -4.55
CA ALA A 103 3.31 -5.37 -4.16
C ALA A 103 2.54 -4.76 -5.34
N LEU A 104 1.33 -4.25 -5.04
CA LEU A 104 0.38 -3.77 -6.03
C LEU A 104 0.06 -2.30 -5.74
N VAL A 105 0.04 -1.47 -6.77
CA VAL A 105 -0.28 -0.04 -6.65
C VAL A 105 -1.01 0.45 -7.90
N GLY A 106 -2.10 1.20 -7.71
CA GLY A 106 -2.88 1.77 -8.79
C GLY A 106 -2.38 3.15 -9.23
N ILE A 107 -2.42 3.45 -10.53
CA ILE A 107 -2.22 4.79 -11.10
C ILE A 107 -3.08 4.92 -12.37
N GLY A 108 -4.02 5.86 -12.39
CA GLY A 108 -5.02 5.95 -13.46
C GLY A 108 -5.82 4.66 -13.59
N THR A 109 -5.79 4.01 -14.77
CA THR A 109 -6.41 2.69 -15.02
C THR A 109 -5.47 1.52 -14.81
N LYS A 110 -4.23 1.75 -14.36
CA LYS A 110 -3.19 0.72 -14.33
C LYS A 110 -2.93 0.25 -12.91
N ILE A 111 -2.84 -1.05 -12.72
CA ILE A 111 -2.33 -1.68 -11.51
C ILE A 111 -0.90 -2.14 -11.81
N LEU A 112 0.08 -1.54 -11.13
CA LEU A 112 1.48 -1.93 -11.25
C LEU A 112 1.77 -3.12 -10.34
N ILE A 113 2.57 -4.05 -10.85
CA ILE A 113 2.89 -5.32 -10.18
C ILE A 113 4.40 -5.40 -10.00
N PHE A 114 4.84 -5.36 -8.75
CA PHE A 114 6.23 -5.55 -8.35
C PHE A 114 6.40 -6.89 -7.61
N PRO A 115 7.54 -7.59 -7.78
CA PRO A 115 8.78 -7.14 -8.46
C PRO A 115 8.81 -7.36 -9.98
N ASP A 116 7.76 -7.90 -10.58
CA ASP A 116 7.72 -8.26 -12.01
C ASP A 116 7.85 -7.04 -12.95
N LYS A 117 7.64 -5.82 -12.44
CA LYS A 117 7.71 -4.55 -13.19
C LYS A 117 6.73 -4.55 -14.36
N LEU A 118 5.51 -5.01 -14.10
CA LEU A 118 4.42 -5.04 -15.07
C LEU A 118 3.32 -4.05 -14.70
N ALA A 119 2.51 -3.67 -15.69
CA ALA A 119 1.27 -2.93 -15.52
C ALA A 119 0.14 -3.76 -16.12
N PHE A 120 -0.89 -4.04 -15.32
CA PHE A 120 -2.19 -4.52 -15.79
C PHE A 120 -3.11 -3.32 -16.01
N ASP A 121 -3.68 -3.16 -17.21
CA ASP A 121 -4.62 -2.07 -17.50
C ASP A 121 -6.06 -2.55 -17.30
N THR A 122 -6.80 -1.93 -16.38
CA THR A 122 -8.18 -2.30 -16.06
C THR A 122 -9.16 -1.93 -17.18
N ALA A 123 -8.76 -1.06 -18.12
CA ALA A 123 -9.63 -0.62 -19.21
C ALA A 123 -9.80 -1.69 -20.31
N ASP A 124 -8.71 -2.40 -20.66
CA ASP A 124 -8.72 -3.41 -21.73
C ASP A 124 -8.22 -4.80 -21.28
N GLY A 125 -7.77 -4.92 -20.02
CA GLY A 125 -7.24 -6.14 -19.44
C GLY A 125 -5.86 -6.52 -19.98
N SER A 126 -5.13 -5.62 -20.63
CA SER A 126 -3.78 -5.88 -21.15
C SER A 126 -2.72 -5.89 -20.04
N VAL A 127 -1.61 -6.57 -20.31
CA VAL A 127 -0.42 -6.59 -19.44
C VAL A 127 0.76 -6.09 -20.25
N ALA A 128 1.48 -5.10 -19.72
CA ALA A 128 2.64 -4.49 -20.37
C ALA A 128 3.81 -4.36 -19.39
N ALA A 129 5.04 -4.47 -19.91
CA ALA A 129 6.23 -4.20 -19.12
C ALA A 129 6.40 -2.70 -18.86
N LEU A 130 6.85 -2.36 -17.65
CA LEU A 130 7.23 -0.99 -17.29
C LEU A 130 8.58 -0.63 -17.90
N GLY A 131 9.56 -1.53 -17.76
CA GLY A 131 10.87 -1.41 -18.36
C GLY A 131 10.91 -1.91 -19.80
N ALA A 132 11.98 -1.59 -20.51
CA ALA A 132 12.25 -2.12 -21.85
C ALA A 132 13.76 -2.30 -22.05
N LEU A 133 14.18 -3.41 -22.65
CA LEU A 133 15.58 -3.67 -22.98
C LEU A 133 15.70 -4.03 -24.46
N TRP A 134 16.51 -3.26 -25.18
CA TRP A 134 16.92 -3.56 -26.54
C TRP A 134 18.41 -3.92 -26.55
N THR A 135 18.79 -4.96 -27.30
CA THR A 135 20.19 -5.40 -27.44
C THR A 135 20.54 -5.62 -28.91
N ALA A 136 21.74 -5.24 -29.32
CA ALA A 136 22.27 -5.45 -30.67
C ALA A 136 22.70 -6.92 -30.93
N ALA A 137 21.83 -7.88 -30.65
CA ALA A 137 22.10 -9.32 -30.79
C ALA A 137 22.32 -9.73 -32.27
N GLY A 138 23.55 -9.60 -32.77
CA GLY A 138 23.92 -9.86 -34.16
C GLY A 138 23.53 -8.75 -35.15
N LYS A 139 23.10 -7.58 -34.65
CA LYS A 139 22.72 -6.41 -35.47
C LYS A 139 23.83 -5.36 -35.42
N SER A 140 23.94 -4.57 -36.49
CA SER A 140 24.76 -3.35 -36.45
C SER A 140 23.96 -2.18 -35.88
N VAL A 141 24.64 -1.28 -35.18
CA VAL A 141 24.10 -0.01 -34.67
C VAL A 141 24.88 1.12 -35.31
N THR A 142 24.17 2.10 -35.86
CA THR A 142 24.77 3.29 -36.46
C THR A 142 24.54 4.50 -35.56
N PHE A 143 25.60 5.22 -35.23
CA PHE A 143 25.58 6.48 -34.50
C PHE A 143 26.05 7.60 -35.43
N ALA A 144 25.16 8.55 -35.74
CA ALA A 144 25.46 9.67 -36.63
C ALA A 144 25.01 11.00 -36.01
N PRO A 145 25.86 12.03 -35.96
CA PRO A 145 25.42 13.38 -35.61
C PRO A 145 24.33 13.85 -36.57
N CYS A 146 23.32 14.51 -36.03
CA CYS A 146 22.16 14.96 -36.79
C CYS A 146 21.63 16.30 -36.28
N ASP A 147 20.85 16.97 -37.12
CA ASP A 147 20.19 18.22 -36.76
C ASP A 147 18.95 18.00 -35.86
N ALA A 148 18.28 19.09 -35.51
CA ALA A 148 17.03 19.08 -34.75
C ALA A 148 15.84 18.43 -35.48
N ALA A 149 15.98 18.00 -36.74
CA ALA A 149 15.01 17.21 -37.49
C ALA A 149 15.44 15.73 -37.61
N GLY A 150 16.59 15.33 -37.05
CA GLY A 150 17.13 13.98 -37.18
C GLY A 150 17.75 13.68 -38.55
N LYS A 151 18.02 14.71 -39.37
CA LYS A 151 18.70 14.59 -40.65
C LYS A 151 20.19 14.43 -40.43
N THR A 152 20.77 13.42 -41.06
CA THR A 152 22.22 13.19 -41.14
C THR A 152 22.75 13.79 -42.44
N TYR A 153 24.02 14.17 -42.46
CA TYR A 153 24.62 14.91 -43.58
C TYR A 153 25.87 14.20 -44.10
N GLN A 154 26.18 14.48 -45.36
CA GLN A 154 27.42 14.13 -46.04
C GLN A 154 27.94 15.42 -46.69
N VAL A 155 29.25 15.63 -46.68
CA VAL A 155 29.88 16.82 -47.27
C VAL A 155 30.75 16.42 -48.45
N GLU A 156 30.82 17.28 -49.47
CA GLU A 156 31.70 17.04 -50.63
C GLU A 156 33.11 17.60 -50.38
N ALA A 157 33.20 18.68 -49.59
CA ALA A 157 34.43 19.38 -49.28
C ALA A 157 34.42 19.96 -47.85
N PHE A 158 35.63 20.16 -47.31
CA PHE A 158 35.89 20.84 -46.06
C PHE A 158 37.07 21.79 -46.24
N GLY A 159 37.19 22.81 -45.39
CA GLY A 159 38.28 23.78 -45.46
C GLY A 159 38.06 25.00 -44.58
N ARG A 160 39.06 25.88 -44.50
CA ARG A 160 38.96 27.13 -43.73
C ARG A 160 38.14 28.21 -44.44
N GLU A 161 38.18 28.19 -45.76
CA GLU A 161 37.50 29.17 -46.62
C GLU A 161 36.38 28.49 -47.39
N GLU A 162 35.23 29.16 -47.42
CA GLU A 162 34.05 28.73 -48.16
C GLU A 162 34.32 28.74 -49.69
N PRO A 163 33.73 27.81 -50.45
CA PRO A 163 33.81 27.81 -51.91
C PRO A 163 33.38 29.15 -52.53
N ALA A 164 34.13 29.64 -53.52
CA ALA A 164 33.85 30.94 -54.17
C ALA A 164 32.59 30.94 -55.05
N GLU A 165 32.25 29.80 -55.66
CA GLU A 165 31.06 29.65 -56.52
C GLU A 165 30.18 28.48 -56.06
N PRO A 166 29.48 28.61 -54.93
CA PRO A 166 28.71 27.51 -54.37
C PRO A 166 27.37 27.25 -55.09
N ALA A 167 27.01 25.98 -55.20
CA ALA A 167 25.69 25.56 -55.66
C ALA A 167 24.63 25.76 -54.56
N ASP A 168 23.37 25.95 -54.96
CA ASP A 168 22.28 26.08 -53.99
C ASP A 168 22.10 24.78 -53.20
N GLY A 169 22.01 24.87 -51.87
CA GLY A 169 21.95 23.72 -50.99
C GLY A 169 23.27 22.97 -50.80
N GLN A 170 24.39 23.47 -51.33
CA GLN A 170 25.70 22.87 -51.14
C GLN A 170 26.07 22.84 -49.66
N LEU A 171 26.59 21.69 -49.21
CA LEU A 171 27.09 21.48 -47.85
C LEU A 171 28.61 21.65 -47.83
N PHE A 172 29.11 22.33 -46.80
CA PHE A 172 30.53 22.53 -46.56
C PHE A 172 30.83 22.41 -45.08
N LEU A 173 31.92 21.73 -44.73
CA LEU A 173 32.41 21.70 -43.35
C LEU A 173 33.53 22.74 -43.20
N LYS A 174 33.21 23.84 -42.53
CA LYS A 174 34.17 24.89 -42.21
C LYS A 174 35.00 24.46 -41.01
N VAL A 175 36.30 24.29 -41.20
CA VAL A 175 37.20 23.73 -40.18
C VAL A 175 38.09 24.81 -39.58
N GLU A 176 38.29 24.75 -38.26
CA GLU A 176 39.27 25.61 -37.57
C GLU A 176 40.69 25.09 -37.78
N ASP A 177 40.86 23.77 -37.71
CA ASP A 177 42.12 23.06 -37.90
C ASP A 177 42.03 22.10 -39.09
N ALA A 178 42.80 22.38 -40.14
CA ALA A 178 42.80 21.56 -41.36
C ALA A 178 43.46 20.18 -41.14
N ASP A 179 44.30 20.04 -40.11
CA ASP A 179 44.92 18.75 -39.74
C ASP A 179 43.94 17.86 -38.95
N HIS A 180 42.90 18.46 -38.35
CA HIS A 180 41.86 17.78 -37.57
C HIS A 180 40.44 18.18 -38.04
N PRO A 181 40.10 17.93 -39.32
CA PRO A 181 38.91 18.52 -39.95
C PRO A 181 37.57 17.98 -39.41
N TRP A 182 37.58 16.90 -38.64
CA TRP A 182 36.36 16.26 -38.11
C TRP A 182 36.13 16.55 -36.63
N ARG A 183 36.98 17.39 -36.03
CA ARG A 183 36.89 17.78 -34.63
C ARG A 183 35.64 18.62 -34.38
N TYR A 184 35.11 18.51 -33.17
CA TYR A 184 33.85 19.10 -32.73
C TYR A 184 33.72 20.63 -32.90
N ASP A 185 34.82 21.36 -33.06
CA ASP A 185 34.85 22.81 -33.24
C ASP A 185 34.75 23.27 -34.70
N SER A 186 34.69 22.32 -35.64
CA SER A 186 34.28 22.61 -37.02
C SER A 186 32.81 22.99 -37.08
N THR A 187 32.38 23.66 -38.15
CA THR A 187 30.99 24.11 -38.34
C THR A 187 30.47 23.59 -39.67
N LEU A 188 29.40 22.79 -39.64
CA LEU A 188 28.69 22.37 -40.85
C LEU A 188 27.84 23.53 -41.35
N GLU A 189 27.95 23.89 -42.62
CA GLU A 189 27.21 24.99 -43.23
C GLU A 189 26.50 24.55 -44.52
N MET A 190 25.40 25.23 -44.85
CA MET A 190 24.69 25.08 -46.11
C MET A 190 24.52 26.43 -46.81
N TYR A 191 24.82 26.46 -48.10
CA TYR A 191 24.64 27.66 -48.93
C TYR A 191 23.21 27.80 -49.44
N SER A 192 22.68 29.03 -49.43
CA SER A 192 21.42 29.36 -50.11
C SER A 192 21.64 30.45 -51.16
N LYS A 193 21.29 30.17 -52.41
CA LYS A 193 21.29 31.16 -53.50
C LYS A 193 20.29 32.29 -53.28
N ASN A 194 19.20 32.01 -52.54
CA ASN A 194 18.17 33.02 -52.27
C ASN A 194 18.68 34.13 -51.34
N SER A 195 19.46 33.78 -50.32
CA SER A 195 20.06 34.74 -49.39
C SER A 195 21.48 35.16 -49.77
N GLY A 196 22.15 34.39 -50.65
CA GLY A 196 23.55 34.57 -50.99
C GLY A 196 24.49 34.32 -49.80
N SER A 197 24.09 33.47 -48.85
CA SER A 197 24.82 33.27 -47.60
C SER A 197 24.91 31.80 -47.18
N TRP A 198 25.97 31.47 -46.45
CA TRP A 198 26.11 30.22 -45.72
C TRP A 198 25.39 30.30 -44.38
N THR A 199 24.73 29.21 -43.99
CA THR A 199 24.02 29.09 -42.71
C THR A 199 24.50 27.86 -41.98
N ALA A 200 24.89 28.02 -40.72
CA ALA A 200 25.32 26.92 -39.87
C ALA A 200 24.17 25.92 -39.60
N ILE A 201 24.49 24.63 -39.63
CA ILE A 201 23.62 23.52 -39.28
C ILE A 201 24.14 22.93 -37.97
N PRO A 202 23.52 23.27 -36.83
CA PRO A 202 23.93 22.72 -35.55
C PRO A 202 23.57 21.23 -35.46
N LEU A 203 24.58 20.40 -35.17
CA LEU A 203 24.42 18.97 -34.96
C LEU A 203 24.44 18.66 -33.46
N GLU A 204 23.39 19.05 -32.74
CA GLU A 204 23.29 18.90 -31.27
C GLU A 204 22.65 17.57 -30.84
N TYR A 205 22.47 16.66 -31.80
CA TYR A 205 21.82 15.37 -31.59
C TYR A 205 22.63 14.24 -32.21
N CYS A 206 22.41 13.03 -31.71
CA CYS A 206 22.86 11.81 -32.34
C CYS A 206 21.63 10.98 -32.75
N ARG A 207 21.59 10.57 -34.02
CA ARG A 207 20.66 9.58 -34.51
C ARG A 207 21.30 8.20 -34.33
N ILE A 208 20.66 7.38 -33.50
CA ILE A 208 21.05 5.99 -33.30
C ILE A 208 20.09 5.11 -34.09
N THR A 209 20.62 4.33 -35.03
CA THR A 209 19.82 3.52 -35.97
C THR A 209 20.14 2.04 -35.82
N ALA A 210 19.12 1.23 -35.57
CA ALA A 210 19.21 -0.23 -35.55
C ALA A 210 17.82 -0.87 -35.74
N ALA A 211 17.78 -2.05 -36.37
CA ALA A 211 16.53 -2.71 -36.70
C ALA A 211 15.65 -3.03 -35.47
N GLY A 212 14.42 -2.53 -35.47
CA GLY A 212 13.39 -2.66 -34.44
C GLY A 212 13.59 -1.80 -33.20
N LEU A 213 14.56 -0.88 -33.21
CA LEU A 213 14.93 -0.11 -32.03
C LEU A 213 13.77 0.76 -31.51
N GLY A 214 13.08 1.49 -32.39
CA GLY A 214 12.02 2.42 -31.99
C GLY A 214 10.70 1.76 -31.61
N LYS A 215 10.60 0.42 -31.68
CA LYS A 215 9.37 -0.31 -31.28
C LYS A 215 9.20 -0.39 -29.76
N LEU A 216 10.28 -0.23 -29.00
CA LEU A 216 10.30 -0.39 -27.53
C LEU A 216 10.28 0.93 -26.76
N PHE A 217 10.70 2.02 -27.40
CA PHE A 217 10.86 3.32 -26.78
C PHE A 217 9.91 4.34 -27.39
N ARG A 218 9.70 5.42 -26.66
CA ARG A 218 8.82 6.53 -27.04
C ARG A 218 9.57 7.85 -26.90
N GLN A 219 9.06 8.88 -27.57
CA GLN A 219 9.52 10.23 -27.34
C GLN A 219 9.41 10.57 -25.85
N TRP A 220 10.47 11.17 -25.31
CA TRP A 220 10.65 11.56 -23.91
C TRP A 220 10.89 10.42 -22.93
N ASP A 221 11.17 9.21 -23.42
CA ASP A 221 11.77 8.18 -22.58
C ASP A 221 13.20 8.54 -22.20
N THR A 222 13.62 8.10 -21.03
CA THR A 222 15.04 8.06 -20.66
C THR A 222 15.56 6.64 -20.84
N VAL A 223 16.56 6.51 -21.69
CA VAL A 223 17.15 5.24 -22.13
C VAL A 223 18.62 5.24 -21.77
N THR A 224 19.05 4.25 -21.00
CA THR A 224 20.46 4.03 -20.68
C THR A 224 21.12 3.31 -21.84
N VAL A 225 22.03 4.00 -22.54
CA VAL A 225 22.83 3.42 -23.63
C VAL A 225 24.12 2.86 -23.02
N GLN A 226 24.45 1.61 -23.37
CA GLN A 226 25.68 0.95 -22.94
C GLN A 226 26.39 0.30 -24.11
N GLY A 227 27.72 0.16 -23.99
CA GLY A 227 28.55 -0.54 -24.95
C GLY A 227 28.79 0.20 -26.26
N ALA A 228 28.39 1.47 -26.38
CA ALA A 228 28.71 2.28 -27.55
C ALA A 228 30.21 2.59 -27.58
N ALA A 229 30.88 2.29 -28.69
CA ALA A 229 32.31 2.52 -28.89
C ALA A 229 32.64 3.97 -29.30
N ALA A 230 31.69 4.91 -29.13
CA ALA A 230 31.82 6.30 -29.56
C ALA A 230 32.99 7.03 -28.89
N GLU A 231 33.26 6.77 -27.61
CA GLU A 231 34.42 7.31 -26.90
C GLU A 231 35.74 6.75 -27.47
N ALA A 232 35.84 5.43 -27.64
CA ALA A 232 37.04 4.77 -28.18
C ALA A 232 37.34 5.20 -29.63
N ALA A 233 36.29 5.44 -30.43
CA ALA A 233 36.39 5.98 -31.77
C ALA A 233 36.75 7.47 -31.80
N GLY A 234 36.70 8.17 -30.66
CA GLY A 234 36.98 9.60 -30.53
C GLY A 234 35.84 10.50 -31.01
N GLN A 235 34.61 9.98 -31.10
CA GLN A 235 33.43 10.69 -31.61
C GLN A 235 32.67 11.46 -30.53
N SER A 236 32.20 10.81 -29.45
CA SER A 236 31.55 11.51 -28.33
C SER A 236 31.57 10.62 -27.08
N PRO A 237 32.11 11.09 -25.94
CA PRO A 237 32.12 10.32 -24.70
C PRO A 237 30.74 10.24 -24.03
N GLU A 238 29.83 11.18 -24.35
CA GLU A 238 28.54 11.30 -23.67
C GLU A 238 27.50 10.28 -24.11
N LEU A 239 27.74 9.50 -25.17
CA LEU A 239 26.73 8.59 -25.72
C LEU A 239 26.43 7.38 -24.82
N ASN A 240 27.36 6.96 -23.95
CA ASN A 240 27.08 5.97 -22.91
C ASN A 240 26.48 6.66 -21.68
N GLY A 241 25.47 6.04 -21.07
CA GLY A 241 24.72 6.59 -19.94
C GLY A 241 23.27 6.92 -20.28
N ASP A 242 22.62 7.70 -19.41
CA ASP A 242 21.20 8.03 -19.54
C ASP A 242 20.96 9.09 -20.62
N GLN A 243 20.24 8.71 -21.67
CA GLN A 243 19.89 9.55 -22.80
C GLN A 243 18.40 9.82 -22.86
N ILE A 244 18.01 11.06 -23.15
CA ILE A 244 16.61 11.43 -23.41
C ILE A 244 16.32 11.22 -24.89
N VAL A 245 15.26 10.49 -25.20
CA VAL A 245 14.76 10.30 -26.57
C VAL A 245 13.96 11.53 -26.99
N TYR A 246 14.48 12.32 -27.92
CA TYR A 246 13.81 13.53 -28.45
C TYR A 246 12.90 13.24 -29.63
N ASP A 247 13.15 12.15 -30.34
CA ASP A 247 12.29 11.68 -31.43
C ASP A 247 12.55 10.19 -31.69
N VAL A 248 11.57 9.51 -32.28
CA VAL A 248 11.61 8.07 -32.54
C VAL A 248 10.98 7.75 -33.89
N GLY A 249 11.63 6.86 -34.64
CA GLY A 249 11.03 6.15 -35.77
C GLY A 249 11.27 4.66 -35.64
N GLU A 250 10.70 3.85 -36.54
CA GLU A 250 10.66 2.38 -36.37
C GLU A 250 12.01 1.73 -36.01
N ASP A 251 13.08 2.20 -36.64
CA ASP A 251 14.44 1.66 -36.50
C ASP A 251 15.45 2.67 -35.96
N TRP A 252 15.02 3.79 -35.38
CA TRP A 252 15.95 4.80 -34.90
C TRP A 252 15.44 5.63 -33.71
N LEU A 253 16.38 6.13 -32.92
CA LEU A 253 16.16 7.11 -31.85
C LEU A 253 17.00 8.35 -32.13
N ARG A 254 16.48 9.53 -31.79
CA ARG A 254 17.27 10.76 -31.72
C ARG A 254 17.48 11.12 -30.27
N VAL A 255 18.73 11.14 -29.84
CA VAL A 255 19.13 11.56 -28.49
C VAL A 255 19.96 12.84 -28.56
N ARG A 256 20.05 13.57 -27.46
CA ARG A 256 20.93 14.74 -27.40
C ARG A 256 22.39 14.29 -27.44
N CYS A 257 23.24 15.03 -28.13
CA CYS A 257 24.67 14.77 -28.16
C CYS A 257 25.39 16.12 -28.23
N THR A 258 26.17 16.44 -27.21
CA THR A 258 26.99 17.66 -27.25
C THR A 258 28.19 17.41 -28.19
N PRO A 259 28.48 18.31 -29.14
CA PRO A 259 29.68 18.20 -29.97
C PRO A 259 30.95 18.16 -29.13
N GLN A 260 31.68 17.03 -29.19
CA GLN A 260 32.93 16.78 -28.47
C GLN A 260 33.82 15.83 -29.29
N GLY A 261 35.12 15.78 -29.01
CA GLY A 261 36.04 14.79 -29.60
C GLY A 261 36.60 15.15 -30.99
N GLU A 262 37.65 14.42 -31.38
CA GLU A 262 38.43 14.62 -32.62
C GLU A 262 37.71 14.11 -33.87
N TYR A 263 36.73 13.22 -33.71
CA TYR A 263 36.03 12.54 -34.81
C TYR A 263 34.52 12.73 -34.71
N PHE A 264 34.07 13.90 -34.28
CA PHE A 264 32.65 14.23 -34.14
C PHE A 264 31.91 14.15 -35.48
N TYR A 265 32.43 14.81 -36.52
CA TYR A 265 31.82 14.89 -37.86
C TYR A 265 32.04 13.62 -38.69
N GLY A 266 31.40 12.54 -38.25
CA GLY A 266 31.40 11.26 -38.95
C GLY A 266 30.33 10.30 -38.42
N THR A 267 30.22 9.15 -39.06
CA THR A 267 29.26 8.10 -38.71
C THR A 267 29.99 6.90 -38.15
N LEU A 268 29.56 6.40 -36.99
CA LEU A 268 30.08 5.18 -36.37
C LEU A 268 29.11 4.03 -36.59
N VAL A 269 29.57 2.97 -37.24
CA VAL A 269 28.82 1.71 -37.38
C VAL A 269 29.47 0.65 -36.51
N GLN A 270 28.76 0.18 -35.50
CA GLN A 270 29.24 -0.84 -34.57
C GLN A 270 28.50 -2.16 -34.78
N ASN A 271 29.25 -3.24 -34.89
CA ASN A 271 28.74 -4.61 -34.83
C ASN A 271 29.36 -5.35 -33.62
N ALA A 272 29.14 -6.67 -33.52
CA ALA A 272 29.63 -7.46 -32.40
C ALA A 272 31.17 -7.55 -32.29
N ALA A 273 31.90 -7.33 -33.38
CA ALA A 273 33.36 -7.50 -33.44
C ALA A 273 34.12 -6.15 -33.42
N ALA A 274 33.60 -5.15 -34.14
CA ALA A 274 34.29 -3.88 -34.32
C ALA A 274 33.32 -2.72 -34.46
N ALA A 275 33.83 -1.52 -34.20
CA ALA A 275 33.18 -0.27 -34.54
C ALA A 275 34.02 0.47 -35.59
N GLN A 276 33.37 0.78 -36.71
CA GLN A 276 33.97 1.46 -37.86
C GLN A 276 33.41 2.87 -37.94
N TRP A 277 34.27 3.85 -37.71
CA TRP A 277 33.97 5.25 -37.94
C TRP A 277 34.35 5.63 -39.37
N GLN A 278 33.49 6.42 -40.01
CA GLN A 278 33.71 7.00 -41.34
C GLN A 278 33.47 8.52 -41.27
N SER A 279 34.35 9.31 -41.89
CA SER A 279 34.20 10.77 -41.98
C SER A 279 32.93 11.19 -42.71
N MET A 280 32.49 12.42 -42.47
CA MET A 280 31.30 12.99 -43.12
C MET A 280 31.45 13.13 -44.66
N ASP A 281 32.67 13.14 -45.21
CA ASP A 281 32.91 13.06 -46.67
C ASP A 281 33.10 11.64 -47.20
N GLY A 282 33.03 10.63 -46.33
CA GLY A 282 33.13 9.22 -46.67
C GLY A 282 34.54 8.70 -46.92
N LYS A 283 35.60 9.52 -46.83
CA LYS A 283 36.96 9.14 -47.28
C LYS A 283 37.88 8.62 -46.17
N GLN A 284 37.75 9.13 -44.96
CA GLN A 284 38.57 8.70 -43.83
C GLN A 284 37.83 7.64 -43.02
N HIS A 285 38.56 6.62 -42.60
CA HIS A 285 38.03 5.53 -41.80
C HIS A 285 38.89 5.29 -40.55
N ARG A 286 38.25 4.89 -39.46
CA ARG A 286 38.91 4.47 -38.23
C ARG A 286 38.20 3.24 -37.70
N SER A 287 38.96 2.23 -37.30
CA SER A 287 38.41 1.01 -36.70
C SER A 287 38.86 0.91 -35.27
N VAL A 288 37.94 0.59 -34.37
CA VAL A 288 38.21 0.27 -32.97
C VAL A 288 37.52 -1.04 -32.59
N GLU A 289 38.06 -1.75 -31.60
CA GLU A 289 37.43 -2.97 -31.12
C GLU A 289 36.10 -2.67 -30.40
N ALA A 290 35.09 -3.50 -30.63
CA ALA A 290 33.83 -3.41 -29.90
C ALA A 290 33.96 -4.17 -28.57
N ALA A 291 34.29 -3.45 -27.49
CA ALA A 291 34.48 -4.07 -26.18
C ALA A 291 33.21 -4.72 -25.61
N GLN A 292 32.03 -4.23 -25.99
CA GLN A 292 30.74 -4.69 -25.51
C GLN A 292 29.68 -4.62 -26.61
N THR A 293 28.64 -5.45 -26.49
CA THR A 293 27.46 -5.35 -27.35
C THR A 293 26.64 -4.13 -26.94
N VAL A 294 26.21 -3.32 -27.92
CA VAL A 294 25.36 -2.16 -27.64
C VAL A 294 24.02 -2.61 -27.08
N SER A 295 23.61 -2.00 -25.98
CA SER A 295 22.27 -2.16 -25.39
C SER A 295 21.68 -0.81 -25.04
N MET A 296 20.35 -0.80 -24.98
CA MET A 296 19.54 0.36 -24.64
C MET A 296 18.44 -0.08 -23.70
N GLU A 297 18.36 0.52 -22.52
CA GLU A 297 17.42 0.10 -21.49
C GLU A 297 16.63 1.27 -20.92
N ARG A 298 15.29 1.18 -20.94
CA ARG A 298 14.43 1.99 -20.10
C ARG A 298 14.29 1.28 -18.75
N ARG A 299 15.11 1.70 -17.79
CA ARG A 299 15.26 1.06 -16.48
C ARG A 299 14.09 1.36 -15.55
N VAL A 300 13.75 0.37 -14.71
CA VAL A 300 12.85 0.50 -13.57
C VAL A 300 13.61 0.03 -12.33
N PRO A 301 13.69 0.82 -11.25
CA PRO A 301 14.42 0.45 -10.04
C PRO A 301 13.83 -0.80 -9.39
N GLU A 302 14.65 -1.50 -8.61
CA GLU A 302 14.15 -2.50 -7.67
C GLU A 302 13.50 -1.78 -6.49
N LEU A 303 12.28 -2.16 -6.13
CA LEU A 303 11.48 -1.50 -5.10
C LEU A 303 10.96 -2.53 -4.08
N ASP A 304 11.16 -2.25 -2.80
CA ASP A 304 10.66 -3.11 -1.70
C ASP A 304 9.21 -2.78 -1.35
N PHE A 305 8.89 -1.48 -1.28
CA PHE A 305 7.55 -0.96 -0.96
C PHE A 305 7.21 0.16 -1.92
N VAL A 306 5.94 0.21 -2.33
CA VAL A 306 5.42 1.16 -3.31
C VAL A 306 4.11 1.79 -2.83
N THR A 307 3.87 3.02 -3.24
CA THR A 307 2.63 3.77 -3.01
C THR A 307 2.41 4.77 -4.14
N GLU A 308 1.19 5.28 -4.30
CA GLU A 308 0.89 6.31 -5.29
C GLU A 308 0.44 7.59 -4.58
N CYS A 309 0.99 8.73 -4.98
CA CYS A 309 0.61 10.05 -4.46
C CYS A 309 0.72 11.08 -5.58
N ASP A 310 -0.35 11.85 -5.78
CA ASP A 310 -0.44 12.96 -6.75
C ASP A 310 -0.07 12.56 -8.18
N ASN A 311 -0.66 11.47 -8.67
CA ASN A 311 -0.44 10.89 -10.00
C ASN A 311 1.01 10.48 -10.24
N ARG A 312 1.68 9.99 -9.19
CA ARG A 312 3.06 9.53 -9.23
C ARG A 312 3.22 8.30 -8.36
N VAL A 313 3.84 7.28 -8.91
CA VAL A 313 4.23 6.10 -8.14
C VAL A 313 5.57 6.38 -7.48
N TRP A 314 5.58 6.16 -6.18
CA TRP A 314 6.70 6.31 -5.28
C TRP A 314 7.11 4.93 -4.78
N GLY A 315 8.40 4.71 -4.59
CA GLY A 315 8.90 3.48 -4.01
C GLY A 315 10.25 3.65 -3.34
N CYS A 316 10.67 2.65 -2.59
CA CYS A 316 11.95 2.69 -1.88
C CYS A 316 12.75 1.40 -2.08
N ASN A 317 14.07 1.53 -1.96
CA ASN A 317 15.03 0.44 -2.04
C ASN A 317 15.91 0.44 -0.79
N SER A 318 15.81 -0.62 0.00
CA SER A 318 16.52 -0.77 1.27
C SER A 318 18.01 -1.08 1.10
N LYS A 319 18.43 -1.63 -0.04
CA LYS A 319 19.85 -1.89 -0.32
C LYS A 319 20.60 -0.60 -0.61
N GLU A 320 19.96 0.30 -1.36
CA GLU A 320 20.56 1.58 -1.77
C GLU A 320 20.23 2.73 -0.79
N ASN A 321 19.26 2.52 0.12
CA ASN A 321 18.68 3.57 0.96
C ASN A 321 18.13 4.76 0.15
N VAL A 322 17.47 4.48 -0.96
CA VAL A 322 16.93 5.50 -1.88
C VAL A 322 15.41 5.41 -1.93
N ILE A 323 14.77 6.59 -1.95
CA ILE A 323 13.37 6.78 -2.33
C ILE A 323 13.34 7.25 -3.78
N TYR A 324 12.56 6.59 -4.62
CA TYR A 324 12.35 6.93 -6.02
C TYR A 324 10.91 7.40 -6.26
N GLY A 325 10.74 8.33 -7.18
CA GLY A 325 9.45 8.70 -7.78
C GLY A 325 9.55 8.62 -9.29
N CYS A 326 8.64 7.87 -9.92
CA CYS A 326 8.55 7.84 -11.38
C CYS A 326 8.20 9.23 -11.92
N LYS A 327 8.37 9.47 -13.23
CA LYS A 327 7.90 10.67 -13.91
C LYS A 327 6.38 10.84 -13.68
N LEU A 328 5.92 12.08 -13.58
CA LEU A 328 4.51 12.40 -13.31
C LEU A 328 3.60 11.77 -14.36
N GLY A 329 2.65 10.93 -13.92
CA GLY A 329 1.69 10.22 -14.78
C GLY A 329 2.31 9.12 -15.66
N ASP A 330 3.60 8.83 -15.53
CA ASP A 330 4.32 7.91 -16.41
C ASP A 330 5.19 6.94 -15.59
N PRO A 331 4.62 5.81 -15.14
CA PRO A 331 5.33 4.82 -14.33
C PRO A 331 6.37 3.99 -15.10
N THR A 332 6.60 4.28 -16.38
CA THR A 332 7.64 3.62 -17.19
C THR A 332 8.97 4.36 -17.14
N ASN A 333 8.99 5.61 -16.68
CA ASN A 333 10.16 6.49 -16.68
C ASN A 333 10.57 6.86 -15.24
N TRP A 334 11.66 6.27 -14.74
CA TRP A 334 12.14 6.47 -13.36
C TRP A 334 13.43 7.29 -13.25
N PHE A 335 14.10 7.55 -14.36
CA PHE A 335 15.40 8.24 -14.43
C PHE A 335 15.35 9.47 -15.36
N SER A 336 14.18 10.11 -15.47
CA SER A 336 13.98 11.27 -16.35
C SER A 336 14.30 12.58 -15.62
N TYR A 337 15.37 13.27 -16.03
CA TYR A 337 15.90 14.49 -15.38
C TYR A 337 16.16 15.63 -16.38
N ARG A 338 15.10 16.15 -17.00
CA ARG A 338 15.17 17.21 -18.02
C ARG A 338 15.21 18.63 -17.46
N GLY A 339 15.02 18.81 -16.15
CA GLY A 339 14.82 20.10 -15.49
C GLY A 339 13.38 20.63 -15.58
N ILE A 340 12.38 19.77 -15.77
CA ILE A 340 10.96 20.15 -15.86
C ILE A 340 10.12 19.60 -14.69
N ALA A 341 8.92 20.15 -14.49
CA ALA A 341 8.08 19.80 -13.35
C ALA A 341 7.61 18.33 -13.32
N ALA A 342 7.56 17.68 -14.48
CA ALA A 342 7.11 16.29 -14.60
C ALA A 342 8.20 15.25 -14.33
N ASP A 343 9.48 15.66 -14.23
CA ASP A 343 10.63 14.76 -14.13
C ASP A 343 10.53 13.77 -12.97
N SER A 344 11.29 12.68 -13.07
CA SER A 344 11.48 11.68 -12.03
C SER A 344 12.20 12.29 -10.82
N TYR A 345 12.19 11.57 -9.69
CA TYR A 345 12.87 11.99 -8.46
C TYR A 345 13.59 10.82 -7.82
N ALA A 346 14.74 11.07 -7.22
CA ALA A 346 15.46 10.12 -6.40
C ALA A 346 16.14 10.86 -5.24
N VAL A 347 16.04 10.33 -4.02
CA VAL A 347 16.71 10.90 -2.85
C VAL A 347 17.24 9.78 -1.95
N THR A 348 18.51 9.86 -1.59
CA THR A 348 19.13 8.96 -0.61
C THR A 348 18.77 9.44 0.80
N VAL A 349 18.36 8.53 1.67
CA VAL A 349 18.04 8.83 3.08
C VAL A 349 19.14 8.33 4.00
N GLY A 350 19.66 9.22 4.85
CA GLY A 350 20.74 8.90 5.80
C GLY A 350 20.27 8.29 7.13
N SER A 351 19.04 7.78 7.21
CA SER A 351 18.49 7.15 8.41
C SER A 351 18.90 5.68 8.51
N ASP A 352 19.08 5.18 9.73
CA ASP A 352 19.49 3.79 9.96
C ASP A 352 18.37 2.77 9.69
N GLY A 353 18.76 1.57 9.27
CA GLY A 353 17.87 0.41 9.07
C GLY A 353 17.28 0.30 7.66
N ALA A 354 16.63 -0.83 7.38
CA ALA A 354 15.89 -1.04 6.13
C ALA A 354 14.53 -0.33 6.16
N PHE A 355 13.95 -0.08 4.98
CA PHE A 355 12.56 0.34 4.91
C PHE A 355 11.64 -0.80 5.39
N THR A 356 10.49 -0.44 5.95
CA THR A 356 9.49 -1.37 6.50
C THR A 356 8.08 -1.13 5.99
N GLY A 357 7.88 -0.09 5.16
CA GLY A 357 6.60 0.18 4.52
C GLY A 357 6.60 1.50 3.75
N ALA A 358 5.63 1.65 2.87
CA ALA A 358 5.32 2.88 2.17
C ALA A 358 3.80 3.07 2.13
N ALA A 359 3.33 4.30 2.28
CA ALA A 359 1.92 4.65 2.18
C ALA A 359 1.76 6.09 1.70
N SER A 360 0.58 6.42 1.20
CA SER A 360 0.20 7.80 0.90
C SER A 360 -0.95 8.21 1.79
N CYS A 361 -0.83 9.36 2.43
CA CYS A 361 -1.87 9.88 3.32
C CYS A 361 -1.79 11.41 3.37
N MET A 362 -2.93 12.10 3.28
CA MET A 362 -3.02 13.56 3.32
C MET A 362 -2.11 14.30 2.31
N GLY A 363 -1.93 13.73 1.11
CA GLY A 363 -1.05 14.29 0.07
C GLY A 363 0.45 14.14 0.34
N TYR A 364 0.83 13.26 1.28
CA TYR A 364 2.21 12.93 1.57
C TYR A 364 2.56 11.53 1.10
N ALA A 365 3.70 11.39 0.42
CA ALA A 365 4.33 10.08 0.26
C ALA A 365 5.16 9.78 1.52
N LEU A 366 4.77 8.72 2.23
CA LEU A 366 5.32 8.33 3.51
C LEU A 366 6.15 7.06 3.37
N PHE A 367 7.37 7.08 3.91
CA PHE A 367 8.26 5.92 3.93
C PHE A 367 8.70 5.63 5.36
N PHE A 368 8.56 4.38 5.75
CA PHE A 368 8.79 3.94 7.13
C PHE A 368 10.08 3.14 7.23
N LYS A 369 10.80 3.37 8.32
CA LYS A 369 11.72 2.42 8.95
C LYS A 369 11.20 2.18 10.38
N GLU A 370 11.68 1.17 11.09
CA GLU A 370 11.11 0.84 12.43
C GLU A 370 11.15 2.00 13.44
N ASN A 371 12.13 2.92 13.31
CA ASN A 371 12.32 4.07 14.22
C ASN A 371 12.34 5.43 13.49
N THR A 372 11.87 5.49 12.24
CA THR A 372 11.85 6.72 11.45
C THR A 372 10.63 6.76 10.53
N LEU A 373 9.99 7.92 10.45
CA LEU A 373 9.00 8.25 9.41
C LEU A 373 9.57 9.34 8.51
N HIS A 374 9.74 9.02 7.23
CA HIS A 374 10.08 9.97 6.19
C HIS A 374 8.81 10.48 5.53
N LYS A 375 8.61 11.80 5.57
CA LYS A 375 7.50 12.51 4.94
C LYS A 375 8.03 13.29 3.75
N LEU A 376 7.60 12.92 2.55
CA LEU A 376 7.91 13.63 1.32
C LEU A 376 6.70 14.43 0.85
N TYR A 377 6.93 15.69 0.48
CA TYR A 377 5.92 16.61 -0.02
C TYR A 377 6.48 17.59 -1.04
N GLY A 378 5.61 18.16 -1.84
CA GLY A 378 5.93 19.10 -2.92
C GLY A 378 5.12 18.77 -4.17
N SER A 379 5.27 19.57 -5.22
CA SER A 379 4.52 19.42 -6.47
C SER A 379 5.40 19.05 -7.66
N LYS A 380 6.72 19.27 -7.55
CA LYS A 380 7.68 19.05 -8.63
C LYS A 380 9.08 18.74 -8.07
N PRO A 381 9.96 18.09 -8.85
CA PRO A 381 11.29 17.71 -8.40
C PRO A 381 12.13 18.83 -7.77
N SER A 382 12.03 20.06 -8.28
CA SER A 382 12.78 21.20 -7.74
C SER A 382 12.29 21.71 -6.38
N ASP A 383 11.06 21.34 -5.97
CA ASP A 383 10.44 21.80 -4.71
C ASP A 383 10.21 20.67 -3.69
N PHE A 384 10.43 19.40 -4.06
CA PHE A 384 10.25 18.29 -3.15
C PHE A 384 11.12 18.45 -1.90
N GLN A 385 10.47 18.31 -0.74
CA GLN A 385 11.08 18.38 0.57
C GLN A 385 10.90 17.05 1.28
N LEU A 386 12.00 16.54 1.84
CA LEU A 386 12.00 15.34 2.68
C LEU A 386 12.16 15.76 4.14
N SER A 387 11.13 15.55 4.95
CA SER A 387 11.19 15.70 6.40
C SER A 387 11.29 14.34 7.06
N SER A 388 12.20 14.17 8.01
CA SER A 388 12.40 12.90 8.73
C SER A 388 12.07 13.08 10.20
N LEU A 389 11.11 12.29 10.69
CA LEU A 389 10.66 12.29 12.07
C LEU A 389 11.21 11.06 12.78
N ARG A 390 11.87 11.27 13.93
CA ARG A 390 12.29 10.18 14.80
C ARG A 390 11.11 9.75 15.67
N CYS A 391 10.39 8.74 15.23
CA CYS A 391 9.22 8.18 15.91
C CYS A 391 9.13 6.67 15.61
N ARG A 392 8.18 5.97 16.24
CA ARG A 392 7.93 4.56 15.91
C ARG A 392 7.29 4.48 14.53
N GLY A 393 8.00 3.84 13.60
CA GLY A 393 7.44 3.52 12.29
C GLY A 393 6.83 2.14 12.26
N VAL A 394 6.67 1.60 11.06
CA VAL A 394 6.05 0.28 10.84
C VAL A 394 7.01 -0.82 11.30
N ALA A 395 6.49 -1.81 12.03
CA ALA A 395 7.26 -2.97 12.46
C ALA A 395 7.74 -3.81 11.26
N LYS A 396 8.88 -4.50 11.41
CA LYS A 396 9.29 -5.51 10.45
C LYS A 396 8.15 -6.52 10.19
N ASN A 397 7.96 -6.90 8.93
CA ASN A 397 6.88 -7.78 8.43
C ASN A 397 5.45 -7.23 8.57
N ALA A 398 5.28 -5.96 8.96
CA ALA A 398 3.98 -5.34 9.16
C ALA A 398 3.61 -4.28 8.10
N ALA A 399 4.34 -4.19 6.98
CA ALA A 399 4.06 -3.23 5.90
C ALA A 399 2.58 -3.23 5.47
N ARG A 400 1.98 -4.43 5.34
CA ARG A 400 0.59 -4.57 4.90
C ARG A 400 -0.44 -4.21 5.96
N SER A 401 -0.02 -3.88 7.19
CA SER A 401 -0.92 -3.32 8.21
C SER A 401 -1.31 -1.87 7.91
N LEU A 402 -0.55 -1.16 7.06
CA LEU A 402 -0.82 0.21 6.65
C LEU A 402 -2.21 0.33 6.02
N CYS A 403 -3.08 1.12 6.64
CA CYS A 403 -4.44 1.35 6.17
C CYS A 403 -4.85 2.79 6.45
N VAL A 404 -5.25 3.51 5.39
CA VAL A 404 -5.77 4.87 5.53
C VAL A 404 -7.28 4.82 5.70
N LEU A 405 -7.78 5.46 6.74
CA LEU A 405 -9.19 5.55 7.06
C LEU A 405 -9.48 6.93 7.67
N ASN A 406 -10.45 7.66 7.11
CA ASN A 406 -10.82 9.00 7.57
C ASN A 406 -9.61 9.95 7.71
N GLU A 407 -8.79 10.02 6.65
CA GLU A 407 -7.56 10.83 6.60
C GLU A 407 -6.49 10.48 7.66
N THR A 408 -6.68 9.40 8.40
CA THR A 408 -5.75 8.90 9.41
C THR A 408 -5.12 7.60 8.93
N LEU A 409 -3.79 7.50 9.01
CA LEU A 409 -3.07 6.27 8.69
C LEU A 409 -2.90 5.40 9.94
N TYR A 410 -3.46 4.19 9.90
CA TYR A 410 -3.32 3.16 10.93
C TYR A 410 -2.28 2.13 10.51
N TYR A 411 -1.46 1.68 11.45
CA TYR A 411 -0.46 0.64 11.21
C TYR A 411 0.04 0.00 12.50
N LEU A 412 0.62 -1.19 12.37
CA LEU A 412 1.29 -1.89 13.46
C LEU A 412 2.76 -1.46 13.54
N SER A 413 3.13 -0.86 14.67
CA SER A 413 4.51 -0.54 15.05
C SER A 413 5.07 -1.57 16.04
N PRO A 414 6.39 -1.57 16.34
CA PRO A 414 6.96 -2.44 17.36
C PRO A 414 6.33 -2.29 18.76
N ASP A 415 5.78 -1.11 19.06
CA ASP A 415 5.19 -0.79 20.37
C ASP A 415 3.66 -1.01 20.41
N GLY A 416 3.04 -1.37 19.28
CA GLY A 416 1.59 -1.58 19.12
C GLY A 416 1.01 -0.84 17.91
N VAL A 417 -0.32 -0.87 17.78
CA VAL A 417 -1.04 -0.15 16.72
C VAL A 417 -1.00 1.35 16.96
N MET A 418 -0.59 2.08 15.93
CA MET A 418 -0.45 3.53 15.87
C MET A 418 -1.46 4.14 14.90
N ALA A 419 -1.86 5.37 15.19
CA ALA A 419 -2.62 6.25 14.31
C ALA A 419 -1.79 7.50 14.00
N TRP A 420 -1.74 7.91 12.74
CA TRP A 420 -1.02 9.10 12.29
C TRP A 420 -1.95 10.02 11.50
N ASP A 421 -2.03 11.28 11.95
CA ASP A 421 -2.98 12.30 11.50
C ASP A 421 -2.29 13.50 10.81
N GLY A 422 -1.04 13.32 10.36
CA GLY A 422 -0.21 14.40 9.81
C GLY A 422 0.90 14.89 10.75
N SER A 423 0.85 14.54 12.03
CA SER A 423 1.78 15.01 13.07
C SER A 423 2.74 13.91 13.58
N LEU A 424 2.70 13.58 14.87
CA LEU A 424 3.39 12.44 15.47
C LEU A 424 2.43 11.27 15.66
N PRO A 425 2.86 10.03 15.38
CA PRO A 425 2.01 8.86 15.61
C PRO A 425 1.59 8.72 17.08
N THR A 426 0.30 8.41 17.31
CA THR A 426 -0.26 8.16 18.65
C THR A 426 -0.65 6.68 18.78
N LYS A 427 -0.45 6.09 19.96
CA LYS A 427 -0.77 4.68 20.21
C LYS A 427 -2.26 4.53 20.51
N VAL A 428 -2.99 3.77 19.69
CA VAL A 428 -4.43 3.47 19.86
C VAL A 428 -4.68 2.09 20.47
N SER A 429 -3.64 1.26 20.57
CA SER A 429 -3.67 -0.09 21.15
C SER A 429 -3.38 -0.11 22.66
N GLY A 430 -3.67 0.97 23.38
CA GLY A 430 -3.41 1.05 24.84
C GLY A 430 -4.20 0.02 25.65
N ALA A 431 -5.36 -0.40 25.15
CA ALA A 431 -6.22 -1.42 25.77
C ALA A 431 -5.78 -2.87 25.43
N LEU A 432 -4.79 -3.07 24.57
CA LEU A 432 -4.35 -4.40 24.14
C LEU A 432 -3.02 -4.79 24.79
N ASP A 433 -2.79 -6.08 24.92
CA ASP A 433 -1.52 -6.61 25.40
C ASP A 433 -0.43 -6.42 24.34
N ALA A 434 0.51 -5.52 24.60
CA ALA A 434 1.61 -5.22 23.69
C ALA A 434 2.47 -6.45 23.36
N ALA A 435 2.60 -7.41 24.28
CA ALA A 435 3.34 -8.65 24.03
C ALA A 435 2.67 -9.48 22.92
N LYS A 436 1.33 -9.39 22.80
CA LYS A 436 0.57 -10.07 21.74
C LYS A 436 0.70 -9.41 20.37
N LEU A 437 1.09 -8.14 20.31
CA LEU A 437 1.22 -7.34 19.09
C LEU A 437 2.65 -7.26 18.53
N SER A 438 3.65 -7.65 19.33
CA SER A 438 5.07 -7.58 18.96
C SER A 438 5.56 -8.80 18.17
N ASN A 439 6.70 -8.66 17.46
CA ASN A 439 7.42 -9.75 16.78
C ASN A 439 6.53 -10.61 15.86
N VAL A 440 5.81 -9.95 14.95
CA VAL A 440 4.87 -10.61 14.04
C VAL A 440 5.57 -11.33 12.89
N GLN A 441 5.01 -12.46 12.47
CA GLN A 441 5.40 -13.14 11.23
C GLN A 441 4.82 -12.39 10.03
N SER A 442 3.60 -11.89 10.15
CA SER A 442 2.97 -10.97 9.20
C SER A 442 1.84 -10.19 9.85
N ALA A 443 1.57 -8.99 9.35
CA ALA A 443 0.35 -8.26 9.68
C ALA A 443 -0.31 -7.68 8.42
N VAL A 444 -1.64 -7.68 8.37
CA VAL A 444 -2.44 -7.21 7.23
C VAL A 444 -3.58 -6.33 7.74
N GLY A 445 -3.73 -5.17 7.13
CA GLY A 445 -4.73 -4.17 7.45
C GLY A 445 -5.84 -4.13 6.40
N GLY A 446 -7.03 -3.77 6.84
CA GLY A 446 -8.18 -3.51 5.99
C GLY A 446 -9.13 -2.54 6.69
N ALA A 447 -10.05 -1.98 5.94
CA ALA A 447 -11.07 -1.08 6.46
C ALA A 447 -12.47 -1.41 5.91
N LEU A 448 -13.46 -1.25 6.79
CA LEU A 448 -14.89 -1.28 6.47
C LEU A 448 -15.64 -0.44 7.50
N ASP A 449 -16.51 0.48 7.06
CA ASP A 449 -17.41 1.28 7.91
C ASP A 449 -16.73 2.00 9.09
N GLY A 450 -15.62 2.70 8.84
CA GLY A 450 -14.92 3.39 9.92
C GLY A 450 -14.23 2.45 10.91
N ARG A 451 -14.10 1.16 10.59
CA ARG A 451 -13.37 0.18 11.39
C ARG A 451 -12.10 -0.26 10.69
N TYR A 452 -11.01 -0.30 11.44
CA TYR A 452 -9.73 -0.83 11.01
C TYR A 452 -9.61 -2.29 11.44
N TYR A 453 -9.56 -3.19 10.47
CA TYR A 453 -9.35 -4.62 10.64
C TYR A 453 -7.85 -4.90 10.55
N LEU A 454 -7.32 -5.64 11.51
CA LEU A 454 -5.91 -6.00 11.60
C LEU A 454 -5.77 -7.49 11.85
N HIS A 455 -5.36 -8.21 10.81
CA HIS A 455 -4.91 -9.58 10.93
C HIS A 455 -3.46 -9.59 11.41
N ILE A 456 -3.18 -10.35 12.48
CA ILE A 456 -1.82 -10.56 13.00
C ILE A 456 -1.56 -12.06 12.99
N SER A 457 -0.44 -12.47 12.37
CA SER A 457 0.06 -13.84 12.42
C SER A 457 1.30 -13.94 13.29
N ARG A 458 1.25 -14.81 14.29
CA ARG A 458 2.34 -15.19 15.21
C ARG A 458 2.33 -16.72 15.37
N GLU A 459 2.59 -17.22 16.58
CA GLU A 459 2.29 -18.63 16.92
C GLU A 459 0.79 -18.91 16.75
N ASP A 460 -0.04 -17.98 17.22
CA ASP A 460 -1.48 -17.95 16.97
C ASP A 460 -1.86 -16.70 16.15
N ALA A 461 -2.80 -16.87 15.23
CA ALA A 461 -3.35 -15.77 14.45
C ALA A 461 -4.51 -15.09 15.20
N ARG A 462 -4.67 -13.79 14.98
CA ARG A 462 -5.78 -12.98 15.54
C ARG A 462 -6.32 -12.00 14.50
N LEU A 463 -7.60 -11.71 14.55
CA LEU A 463 -8.25 -10.66 13.75
C LEU A 463 -8.82 -9.61 14.70
N LEU A 464 -8.11 -8.50 14.83
CA LEU A 464 -8.51 -7.38 15.68
C LEU A 464 -9.28 -6.35 14.87
N VAL A 465 -10.27 -5.71 15.48
CA VAL A 465 -11.08 -4.67 14.83
C VAL A 465 -11.14 -3.46 15.74
N TYR A 466 -10.65 -2.33 15.24
CA TYR A 466 -10.68 -1.04 15.93
C TYR A 466 -11.76 -0.15 15.34
N ASP A 467 -12.75 0.19 16.15
CA ASP A 467 -13.75 1.18 15.80
C ASP A 467 -13.16 2.58 16.00
N THR A 468 -12.86 3.26 14.89
CA THR A 468 -12.15 4.55 14.91
C THR A 468 -13.00 5.68 15.47
N GLU A 469 -14.33 5.58 15.38
CA GLU A 469 -15.22 6.59 15.92
C GLU A 469 -15.39 6.47 17.43
N LYS A 470 -15.43 5.24 17.94
CA LYS A 470 -15.67 4.97 19.37
C LYS A 470 -14.38 4.81 20.18
N GLY A 471 -13.25 4.56 19.51
CA GLY A 471 -11.98 4.29 20.16
C GLY A 471 -11.95 2.95 20.88
N LEU A 472 -12.68 1.96 20.37
CA LEU A 472 -12.90 0.67 21.02
C LEU A 472 -12.34 -0.48 20.17
N TRP A 473 -11.72 -1.44 20.85
CA TRP A 473 -11.24 -2.67 20.23
C TRP A 473 -12.26 -3.79 20.34
N SER A 474 -12.22 -4.69 19.38
CA SER A 474 -12.89 -5.98 19.39
C SER A 474 -12.02 -7.02 18.68
N GLU A 475 -12.35 -8.29 18.84
CA GLU A 475 -11.67 -9.39 18.17
C GLU A 475 -12.70 -10.27 17.49
N GLU A 476 -12.41 -10.65 16.25
CA GLU A 476 -13.20 -11.59 15.46
C GLU A 476 -12.45 -12.91 15.32
N ASP A 477 -13.19 -13.97 15.05
CA ASP A 477 -12.61 -15.23 14.65
C ASP A 477 -11.84 -15.08 13.33
N VAL A 478 -10.68 -15.73 13.27
CA VAL A 478 -9.76 -15.59 12.14
C VAL A 478 -10.37 -16.20 10.89
N CYS A 479 -10.62 -15.35 9.90
CA CYS A 479 -11.05 -15.70 8.56
C CYS A 479 -10.22 -14.93 7.52
N SER A 480 -8.95 -14.73 7.82
CA SER A 480 -8.04 -13.95 7.00
C SER A 480 -6.60 -14.39 7.20
N CYS A 481 -5.80 -14.19 6.16
CA CYS A 481 -4.34 -14.09 6.14
C CYS A 481 -3.89 -13.08 5.05
N ASP A 482 -4.81 -12.66 4.17
CA ASP A 482 -4.72 -11.47 3.33
C ASP A 482 -6.07 -10.74 3.29
N MET A 483 -6.06 -9.44 3.00
CA MET A 483 -7.25 -8.59 2.97
C MET A 483 -7.11 -7.45 1.96
N THR A 484 -8.22 -6.99 1.38
CA THR A 484 -8.27 -5.75 0.59
C THR A 484 -9.59 -5.03 0.82
N SER A 485 -9.53 -3.71 0.88
CA SER A 485 -10.71 -2.85 0.92
C SER A 485 -11.02 -2.30 -0.47
N THR A 486 -12.30 -2.12 -0.78
CA THR A 486 -12.77 -1.46 -2.01
C THR A 486 -13.37 -0.08 -1.76
N GLY A 487 -13.32 0.40 -0.51
CA GLY A 487 -14.07 1.57 -0.04
C GLY A 487 -15.53 1.26 0.31
N GLY A 488 -16.15 0.31 -0.41
CA GLY A 488 -17.49 -0.20 -0.12
C GLY A 488 -17.49 -1.52 0.65
N GLN A 489 -16.50 -2.38 0.44
CA GLN A 489 -16.45 -3.75 0.97
C GLN A 489 -15.05 -4.09 1.48
N LEU A 490 -14.98 -5.07 2.39
CA LEU A 490 -13.74 -5.72 2.80
C LEU A 490 -13.77 -7.18 2.33
N TYR A 491 -12.78 -7.57 1.52
CA TYR A 491 -12.56 -8.96 1.16
C TYR A 491 -11.46 -9.57 2.03
N LEU A 492 -11.71 -10.77 2.54
CA LEU A 492 -10.77 -11.53 3.37
C LEU A 492 -10.43 -12.85 2.68
N TRP A 493 -9.17 -13.25 2.72
CA TRP A 493 -8.74 -14.55 2.22
C TRP A 493 -8.20 -15.40 3.36
N ASP A 494 -8.81 -16.55 3.63
CA ASP A 494 -8.47 -17.44 4.76
C ASP A 494 -7.36 -18.46 4.44
N GLY A 495 -6.77 -18.39 3.24
CA GLY A 495 -5.81 -19.38 2.73
C GLY A 495 -6.41 -20.41 1.77
N GLN A 496 -7.74 -20.51 1.70
CA GLN A 496 -8.48 -21.47 0.87
C GLN A 496 -9.61 -20.84 0.06
N ALA A 497 -10.24 -19.79 0.58
CA ALA A 497 -11.41 -19.15 0.00
C ALA A 497 -11.39 -17.63 0.24
N LEU A 498 -11.99 -16.93 -0.71
CA LEU A 498 -12.27 -15.51 -0.61
C LEU A 498 -13.63 -15.31 0.06
N TRP A 499 -13.67 -14.39 1.02
CA TRP A 499 -14.83 -14.05 1.82
C TRP A 499 -15.15 -12.56 1.69
N ALA A 500 -16.43 -12.25 1.72
CA ALA A 500 -17.01 -10.91 1.85
C ALA A 500 -17.35 -10.65 3.32
N ALA A 501 -16.87 -9.53 3.87
CA ALA A 501 -17.14 -9.13 5.25
C ALA A 501 -18.63 -8.81 5.49
N ASP A 502 -19.27 -8.17 4.52
CA ASP A 502 -20.69 -7.81 4.53
C ASP A 502 -21.38 -8.36 3.27
N PRO A 503 -22.16 -9.45 3.38
CA PRO A 503 -22.87 -10.07 2.26
C PRO A 503 -23.85 -9.13 1.57
N THR A 504 -24.34 -8.10 2.27
CA THR A 504 -25.35 -7.17 1.73
C THR A 504 -24.78 -6.22 0.68
N ARG A 505 -23.45 -6.18 0.54
CA ARG A 505 -22.72 -5.31 -0.40
C ARG A 505 -22.30 -6.01 -1.66
N GLU A 506 -22.48 -7.33 -1.72
CA GLU A 506 -22.22 -8.09 -2.93
C GLU A 506 -23.32 -7.81 -3.97
N PRO A 507 -23.00 -7.76 -5.28
CA PRO A 507 -23.99 -7.50 -6.33
C PRO A 507 -25.19 -8.46 -6.29
N ASP A 508 -24.97 -9.70 -5.85
CA ASP A 508 -25.97 -10.75 -5.69
C ASP A 508 -26.39 -10.97 -4.22
N TRP A 509 -26.44 -9.91 -3.42
CA TRP A 509 -26.75 -9.91 -1.97
C TRP A 509 -28.00 -10.70 -1.54
N GLN A 510 -28.93 -10.98 -2.46
CA GLN A 510 -30.12 -11.81 -2.19
C GLN A 510 -29.78 -13.28 -1.97
N THR A 511 -28.63 -13.73 -2.46
CA THR A 511 -28.14 -15.09 -2.31
C THR A 511 -27.64 -15.33 -0.89
N THR A 512 -28.16 -16.36 -0.25
CA THR A 512 -27.74 -16.78 1.10
C THR A 512 -26.69 -17.89 1.06
N ASP A 513 -26.35 -18.41 -0.12
CA ASP A 513 -25.31 -19.42 -0.28
C ASP A 513 -23.95 -18.90 0.19
N GLY A 514 -23.30 -19.69 1.04
CA GLY A 514 -22.01 -19.37 1.64
C GLY A 514 -22.06 -18.34 2.77
N VAL A 515 -23.23 -17.80 3.13
CA VAL A 515 -23.39 -16.89 4.27
C VAL A 515 -23.31 -17.69 5.57
N GLU A 516 -22.52 -17.20 6.54
CA GLU A 516 -22.44 -17.79 7.87
C GLU A 516 -23.79 -17.76 8.57
N THR A 517 -24.24 -18.90 9.10
CA THR A 517 -25.52 -19.01 9.84
C THR A 517 -25.34 -19.13 11.34
N ASP A 518 -24.22 -19.72 11.79
CA ASP A 518 -23.91 -19.99 13.19
C ASP A 518 -22.61 -19.28 13.59
N ILE A 519 -22.72 -18.04 14.05
CA ILE A 519 -21.55 -17.27 14.51
C ILE A 519 -21.29 -17.62 15.98
N PRO A 520 -20.21 -18.34 16.32
CA PRO A 520 -19.86 -18.59 17.71
C PRO A 520 -19.37 -17.30 18.34
N PHE A 521 -19.79 -17.00 19.57
CA PHE A 521 -19.29 -15.84 20.30
C PHE A 521 -18.96 -16.22 21.72
N GLU A 522 -17.99 -15.49 22.29
CA GLU A 522 -17.63 -15.60 23.70
C GLU A 522 -17.14 -14.24 24.18
N LEU A 523 -17.49 -13.83 25.39
CA LEU A 523 -16.86 -12.69 26.07
C LEU A 523 -16.75 -12.97 27.56
N VAL A 524 -15.71 -12.41 28.18
CA VAL A 524 -15.46 -12.42 29.63
C VAL A 524 -15.30 -10.99 30.11
N THR A 525 -16.17 -10.52 30.99
CA THR A 525 -16.14 -9.15 31.52
C THR A 525 -14.90 -8.89 32.39
N GLY A 526 -14.60 -7.62 32.66
CA GLY A 526 -13.79 -7.24 33.81
C GLY A 526 -14.47 -7.58 35.15
N ASP A 527 -13.80 -7.22 36.25
CA ASP A 527 -14.31 -7.48 37.60
C ASP A 527 -15.52 -6.59 37.92
N VAL A 528 -16.64 -7.24 38.23
CA VAL A 528 -17.91 -6.62 38.63
C VAL A 528 -17.97 -6.55 40.15
N GLY A 529 -18.35 -5.39 40.69
CA GLY A 529 -18.64 -5.21 42.11
C GLY A 529 -17.54 -4.58 42.97
N LEU A 530 -16.43 -4.14 42.37
CA LEU A 530 -15.33 -3.46 43.06
C LEU A 530 -15.67 -2.03 43.52
N ASP A 531 -16.81 -1.48 43.08
CA ASP A 531 -17.18 -0.07 43.25
C ASP A 531 -17.90 0.24 44.59
N GLY A 532 -18.13 -0.77 45.44
CA GLY A 532 -19.01 -0.69 46.61
C GLY A 532 -18.26 -0.69 47.96
N THR A 533 -18.77 0.05 48.95
CA THR A 533 -18.33 -0.11 50.35
C THR A 533 -18.78 -1.47 50.90
N GLU A 534 -18.03 -2.04 51.86
CA GLU A 534 -18.32 -3.36 52.50
C GLU A 534 -19.74 -3.50 53.09
N GLN A 535 -20.48 -2.39 53.22
CA GLN A 535 -21.84 -2.32 53.77
C GLN A 535 -22.95 -2.59 52.73
N ARG A 536 -22.62 -2.87 51.47
CA ARG A 536 -23.58 -3.15 50.39
C ARG A 536 -23.17 -4.40 49.62
N TYR A 537 -24.15 -5.17 49.13
CA TYR A 537 -23.88 -6.35 48.31
C TYR A 537 -24.79 -6.42 47.10
N LEU A 538 -24.31 -7.09 46.04
CA LEU A 538 -25.09 -7.34 44.84
C LEU A 538 -26.14 -8.43 45.12
N SER A 539 -27.41 -8.07 45.06
CA SER A 539 -28.53 -8.97 45.41
C SER A 539 -29.21 -9.62 44.19
N ARG A 540 -29.08 -8.99 43.02
CA ARG A 540 -29.60 -9.52 41.76
C ARG A 540 -28.85 -8.83 40.61
N LEU A 541 -28.56 -9.61 39.58
CA LEU A 541 -28.05 -9.14 38.32
C LEU A 541 -28.98 -9.60 37.20
N THR A 542 -29.24 -8.74 36.21
CA THR A 542 -30.08 -9.07 35.05
C THR A 542 -29.39 -8.61 33.78
N LEU A 543 -29.08 -9.56 32.89
CA LEU A 543 -28.59 -9.27 31.55
C LEU A 543 -29.79 -9.06 30.63
N ARG A 544 -29.77 -7.95 29.88
CA ARG A 544 -30.79 -7.66 28.86
C ARG A 544 -30.19 -7.87 27.49
N LEU A 545 -30.77 -8.77 26.71
CA LEU A 545 -30.29 -9.04 25.36
C LEU A 545 -31.46 -9.11 24.36
N ASP A 546 -31.19 -8.72 23.12
CA ASP A 546 -32.04 -9.04 21.97
C ASP A 546 -31.39 -10.19 21.20
N ALA A 547 -32.17 -11.17 20.75
CA ALA A 547 -31.73 -12.14 19.75
C ALA A 547 -32.45 -11.85 18.43
N GLU A 548 -31.71 -11.69 17.34
CA GLU A 548 -32.26 -11.33 16.02
C GLU A 548 -32.75 -12.56 15.25
N CYS A 549 -32.07 -13.69 15.45
CA CYS A 549 -32.38 -14.99 14.86
C CYS A 549 -32.29 -16.09 15.93
N THR A 550 -32.49 -17.34 15.51
CA THR A 550 -32.23 -18.52 16.35
C THR A 550 -30.82 -18.44 16.93
N SER A 551 -30.74 -18.31 18.26
CA SER A 551 -29.48 -18.06 18.97
C SER A 551 -29.45 -18.81 20.29
N THR A 552 -28.26 -19.22 20.70
CA THR A 552 -28.00 -19.84 22.01
C THR A 552 -27.09 -18.93 22.82
N VAL A 553 -27.38 -18.76 24.11
CA VAL A 553 -26.57 -17.98 25.04
C VAL A 553 -26.45 -18.75 26.35
N GLU A 554 -25.25 -18.91 26.84
CA GLU A 554 -24.93 -19.38 28.19
C GLU A 554 -24.25 -18.25 28.94
N VAL A 555 -24.70 -18.01 30.18
CA VAL A 555 -24.07 -17.06 31.12
C VAL A 555 -23.49 -17.86 32.27
N ALA A 556 -22.18 -17.74 32.46
CA ALA A 556 -21.45 -18.30 33.58
C ALA A 556 -20.82 -17.21 34.44
N VAL A 557 -20.60 -17.50 35.72
CA VAL A 557 -20.01 -16.58 36.70
C VAL A 557 -18.80 -17.23 37.35
N SER A 558 -17.74 -16.45 37.52
CA SER A 558 -16.60 -16.79 38.37
C SER A 558 -16.59 -15.83 39.57
N TYR A 559 -16.60 -16.38 40.78
CA TYR A 559 -16.55 -15.62 42.03
C TYR A 559 -15.13 -15.61 42.58
N ASP A 560 -14.57 -14.44 42.89
CA ASP A 560 -13.26 -14.28 43.53
C ASP A 560 -12.13 -15.06 42.83
N GLY A 561 -12.20 -15.20 41.49
CA GLY A 561 -11.23 -15.96 40.69
C GLY A 561 -11.37 -17.50 40.74
N GLY A 562 -12.49 -18.01 41.27
CA GLY A 562 -12.80 -19.43 41.36
C GLY A 562 -13.24 -20.07 40.04
N ALA A 563 -13.80 -21.28 40.13
CA ALA A 563 -14.31 -22.01 38.95
C ALA A 563 -15.54 -21.32 38.34
N TRP A 564 -15.70 -21.49 37.01
CA TRP A 564 -16.88 -21.01 36.29
C TRP A 564 -18.13 -21.84 36.62
N GLU A 565 -19.21 -21.17 37.02
CA GLU A 565 -20.51 -21.79 37.28
C GLU A 565 -21.56 -21.24 36.31
N THR A 566 -22.26 -22.09 35.56
CA THR A 566 -23.37 -21.67 34.68
C THR A 566 -24.57 -21.23 35.52
N VAL A 567 -25.02 -19.99 35.33
CA VAL A 567 -26.11 -19.37 36.12
C VAL A 567 -27.38 -19.10 35.30
N ALA A 568 -27.27 -19.01 33.97
CA ALA A 568 -28.41 -18.85 33.07
C ALA A 568 -28.08 -19.41 31.68
N SER A 569 -29.10 -19.91 30.99
CA SER A 569 -29.01 -20.32 29.58
C SER A 569 -30.26 -19.87 28.85
N LEU A 570 -30.10 -19.56 27.56
CA LEU A 570 -31.16 -19.12 26.66
C LEU A 570 -31.02 -19.84 25.33
N ALA A 571 -32.15 -20.35 24.83
CA ALA A 571 -32.30 -20.80 23.44
C ALA A 571 -33.43 -19.97 22.80
N ALA A 572 -33.05 -18.94 22.06
CA ALA A 572 -33.98 -18.13 21.30
C ALA A 572 -34.35 -18.84 19.98
N GLN A 573 -35.64 -18.82 19.62
CA GLN A 573 -36.14 -19.38 18.36
C GLN A 573 -36.95 -18.35 17.58
N GLY A 574 -36.81 -18.39 16.25
CA GLY A 574 -37.64 -17.60 15.34
C GLY A 574 -37.16 -16.16 15.17
N SER A 575 -38.10 -15.20 15.19
CA SER A 575 -37.88 -13.78 14.91
C SER A 575 -37.33 -13.00 16.11
N ARG A 576 -36.91 -11.74 15.85
CA ARG A 576 -36.32 -10.83 16.83
C ARG A 576 -37.12 -10.73 18.13
N ARG A 577 -36.48 -11.03 19.27
CA ARG A 577 -37.08 -10.99 20.62
C ARG A 577 -36.09 -10.49 21.67
N SER A 578 -36.62 -9.79 22.67
CA SER A 578 -35.86 -9.34 23.85
C SER A 578 -36.02 -10.31 25.02
N TYR A 579 -34.93 -10.54 25.76
CA TYR A 579 -34.86 -11.44 26.90
C TYR A 579 -34.17 -10.75 28.08
N ASP A 580 -34.75 -10.93 29.27
CA ASP A 580 -34.12 -10.59 30.55
C ASP A 580 -33.65 -11.90 31.21
N LEU A 581 -32.34 -12.03 31.45
CA LEU A 581 -31.72 -13.16 32.14
C LEU A 581 -31.32 -12.76 33.57
N PRO A 582 -32.22 -12.92 34.56
CA PRO A 582 -31.90 -12.63 35.95
C PRO A 582 -31.19 -13.80 36.63
N PHE A 583 -30.20 -13.50 37.47
CA PHE A 583 -29.69 -14.45 38.44
C PHE A 583 -29.34 -13.75 39.76
N VAL A 584 -29.21 -14.55 40.82
CA VAL A 584 -28.87 -14.07 42.17
C VAL A 584 -27.42 -14.48 42.47
N PRO A 585 -26.47 -13.54 42.51
CA PRO A 585 -25.09 -13.86 42.80
C PRO A 585 -24.90 -14.26 44.27
N ARG A 586 -23.90 -15.12 44.54
CA ARG A 586 -23.43 -15.39 45.90
C ARG A 586 -22.67 -14.17 46.43
N ARG A 587 -22.49 -14.11 47.76
CA ARG A 587 -21.65 -13.07 48.38
C ARG A 587 -20.19 -13.35 48.01
N CYS A 588 -19.54 -12.36 47.41
CA CYS A 588 -18.16 -12.40 46.94
C CYS A 588 -17.55 -10.99 47.04
N GLY A 589 -16.22 -10.89 46.93
CA GLY A 589 -15.51 -9.61 46.80
C GLY A 589 -15.58 -9.06 45.38
N SER A 590 -15.41 -9.92 44.38
CA SER A 590 -15.65 -9.61 42.97
C SER A 590 -16.25 -10.80 42.22
N LEU A 591 -16.89 -10.52 41.09
CA LEU A 591 -17.30 -11.57 40.15
C LEU A 591 -17.00 -11.17 38.71
N ARG A 592 -16.80 -12.16 37.85
CA ARG A 592 -16.70 -11.99 36.38
C ARG A 592 -17.82 -12.74 35.70
N LEU A 593 -18.34 -12.19 34.61
CA LEU A 593 -19.34 -12.83 33.78
C LEU A 593 -18.67 -13.37 32.51
N ARG A 594 -19.03 -14.59 32.12
CA ARG A 594 -18.73 -15.14 30.80
C ARG A 594 -20.03 -15.37 30.05
N LEU A 595 -20.16 -14.78 28.87
CA LEU A 595 -21.24 -15.07 27.93
C LEU A 595 -20.67 -15.88 26.78
N ARG A 596 -21.28 -17.02 26.45
CA ARG A 596 -20.86 -17.88 25.35
C ARG A 596 -22.07 -18.36 24.57
N GLY A 597 -21.96 -18.49 23.26
CA GLY A 597 -23.11 -18.90 22.46
C GLY A 597 -22.86 -18.97 20.97
N LYS A 598 -23.96 -19.06 20.23
CA LYS A 598 -24.00 -19.02 18.76
C LYS A 598 -25.20 -18.23 18.28
N GLY A 599 -25.05 -17.45 17.22
CA GLY A 599 -26.15 -16.73 16.56
C GLY A 599 -25.93 -15.22 16.54
N GLN A 600 -27.02 -14.46 16.37
CA GLN A 600 -26.99 -12.99 16.32
C GLN A 600 -27.70 -12.39 17.54
N ILE A 601 -26.92 -11.79 18.44
CA ILE A 601 -27.42 -11.18 19.67
C ILE A 601 -26.90 -9.75 19.86
N THR A 602 -27.68 -8.94 20.59
CA THR A 602 -27.29 -7.61 21.07
C THR A 602 -27.46 -7.54 22.58
N LEU A 603 -26.38 -7.40 23.32
CA LEU A 603 -26.37 -7.14 24.76
C LEU A 603 -26.70 -5.65 25.02
N ARG A 604 -27.92 -5.39 25.48
CA ARG A 604 -28.49 -4.04 25.69
C ARG A 604 -28.11 -3.40 27.02
N GLY A 605 -27.81 -4.22 28.03
CA GLY A 605 -27.42 -3.68 29.32
C GLY A 605 -27.32 -4.71 30.44
N LEU A 606 -26.69 -4.27 31.52
CA LEU A 606 -26.52 -5.02 32.76
C LEU A 606 -27.20 -4.26 33.90
N VAL A 607 -28.27 -4.82 34.46
CA VAL A 607 -29.00 -4.23 35.59
C VAL A 607 -28.45 -4.83 36.89
N ARG A 608 -27.87 -3.99 37.76
CA ARG A 608 -27.41 -4.35 39.10
C ARG A 608 -28.45 -3.91 40.14
N THR A 609 -28.87 -4.83 41.01
CA THR A 609 -29.68 -4.49 42.19
C THR A 609 -28.83 -4.68 43.44
N ILE A 610 -28.56 -3.58 44.13
CA ILE A 610 -27.68 -3.53 45.30
C ILE A 610 -28.54 -3.41 46.56
N ALA A 611 -28.25 -4.26 47.55
CA ALA A 611 -28.95 -4.29 48.84
C ALA A 611 -27.99 -3.93 50.00
N PRO A 612 -28.50 -3.35 51.10
CA PRO A 612 -27.70 -3.07 52.29
C PRO A 612 -27.35 -4.35 53.05
N ALA A 613 -26.12 -4.46 53.57
CA ALA A 613 -25.66 -5.64 54.33
C ALA A 613 -26.18 -5.69 55.78
N LYS A 614 -26.76 -4.61 56.31
CA LYS A 614 -27.33 -4.59 57.68
C LYS A 614 -28.67 -5.33 57.75
N GLY A 615 -28.62 -6.56 58.27
CA GLY A 615 -29.77 -7.18 58.94
C GLY A 615 -30.06 -6.47 60.27
N LYS A 616 -31.32 -6.44 60.70
CA LYS A 616 -31.74 -5.86 61.99
C LYS A 616 -30.82 -6.33 63.13
N LEU A 617 -30.08 -5.42 63.75
CA LEU A 617 -29.74 -5.60 65.16
C LEU A 617 -31.06 -5.43 65.91
N TRP A 618 -31.52 -6.50 66.55
CA TRP A 618 -32.58 -6.41 67.54
C TRP A 618 -32.03 -5.54 68.69
N GLU A 619 -32.57 -4.34 68.86
CA GLU A 619 -32.49 -3.67 70.16
C GLU A 619 -33.40 -4.45 71.09
N GLU A 620 -32.81 -5.20 72.02
CA GLU A 620 -33.51 -5.73 73.18
C GLU A 620 -34.08 -4.57 73.99
N ASP A 621 -35.37 -4.69 74.34
CA ASP A 621 -36.05 -3.87 75.33
C ASP A 621 -35.20 -3.75 76.60
N ALA A 622 -34.66 -2.56 76.84
CA ALA A 622 -34.24 -2.12 78.17
C ALA A 622 -35.19 -1.03 78.64
N SER A 623 -36.40 -1.44 79.01
CA SER A 623 -37.25 -0.65 79.90
C SER A 623 -36.63 -0.62 81.29
N TRP A 624 -36.12 0.54 81.73
CA TRP A 624 -36.08 0.89 83.14
C TRP A 624 -36.51 2.35 83.33
N GLN A 625 -37.77 2.44 83.75
CA GLN A 625 -38.46 3.41 84.61
C GLN A 625 -37.77 4.72 85.00
N ALA A 626 -38.55 5.81 84.90
CA ALA A 626 -38.93 6.60 86.06
C ALA A 626 -40.43 6.41 86.34
#